data_AF-A0A1G9XA29-F1
#
_entry.id   AF-A0A1G9XA29-F1
#
_cell.length_a   1.000
_cell.length_b   1.000
_cell.length_c   1.000
_cell.angle_alpha   90.00
_cell.angle_beta   90.00
_cell.angle_gamma   90.00
#
_symmetry.space_group_name_H-M   'P 1'
#
loop_
_entity.id
_entity.type
_entity.pdbx_description
1 polymer ?
#
loop_
_entity_poly.entity_id
_entity_poly.type
_entity_poly.pdbx_seq_one_letter_code
_entity_poly.pdbx_strand_id
1 'polypeptide(L)' 'MDIKLYLLEKIEACRKEMLELSRKKELTSDAVVSASTRLDYWLNEYDKA' A
#
# COMPACT_ATOMS: atom_id res chain seq x y z
N MET A 1 12.96 -12.74 11.58
CA MET A 1 11.66 -12.10 11.26
C MET A 1 11.25 -12.65 9.92
N ASP A 2 10.03 -13.20 9.81
CA ASP A 2 9.55 -13.79 8.56
C ASP A 2 9.35 -12.67 7.52
N ILE A 3 10.01 -12.80 6.37
CA ILE A 3 9.98 -11.80 5.29
C ILE A 3 8.55 -11.62 4.77
N LYS A 4 7.77 -12.70 4.70
CA LYS A 4 6.36 -12.62 4.26
C LYS A 4 5.51 -11.87 5.27
N LEU A 5 5.75 -12.08 6.57
CA LEU A 5 5.03 -11.36 7.62
C LEU A 5 5.33 -9.85 7.56
N TYR A 6 6.59 -9.47 7.40
CA TYR A 6 6.98 -8.06 7.23
C TYR A 6 6.29 -7.41 6.02
N LEU A 7 6.26 -8.11 4.88
CA LEU A 7 5.62 -7.61 3.66
C LEU A 7 4.11 -7.44 3.84
N LEU A 8 3.44 -8.39 4.50
CA LEU A 8 2.01 -8.27 4.84
C LEU A 8 1.72 -7.08 5.76
N GLU A 9 2.58 -6.80 6.74
CA GLU A 9 2.43 -5.61 7.60
C GLU A 9 2.50 -4.31 6.79
N LYS A 10 3.42 -4.23 5.81
CA LYS A 10 3.53 -3.07 4.91
C LYS A 10 2.34 -2.92 3.98
N ILE A 11 1.85 -4.03 3.42
CA ILE A 11 0.65 -4.05 2.58
C ILE A 11 -0.56 -3.55 3.37
N GLU A 12 -0.80 -4.08 4.58
CA GLU A 12 -1.95 -3.68 5.39
C GLU A 12 -1.87 -2.22 5.86
N ALA A 13 -0.67 -1.73 6.19
CA ALA A 13 -0.46 -0.31 6.50
C ALA A 13 -0.80 0.58 5.30
N CYS A 14 -0.34 0.23 4.10
CA CYS A 14 -0.58 1.00 2.89
C CYS A 14 -2.07 0.92 2.44
N ARG A 15 -2.72 -0.22 2.64
CA ARG A 15 -4.15 -0.40 2.41
C ARG A 15 -5.00 0.49 3.32
N LYS A 16 -4.65 0.61 4.60
CA LYS A 16 -5.32 1.53 5.54
C LYS A 16 -5.15 2.98 5.10
N GLU A 17 -3.94 3.37 4.73
CA GLU A 17 -3.62 4.70 4.20
C GLU A 17 -4.48 5.03 2.97
N MET A 18 -4.59 4.12 2.00
CA MET A 18 -5.45 4.31 0.83
C MET A 18 -6.93 4.44 1.21
N LEU A 19 -7.42 3.67 2.18
CA LEU A 19 -8.81 3.72 2.65
C LEU A 19 -9.15 5.05 3.32
N GLU A 20 -8.20 5.65 4.02
CA GLU A 20 -8.35 6.98 4.60
C GLU A 20 -8.28 8.08 3.54
N LEU A 21 -7.34 7.95 2.59
CA LEU A 21 -7.17 8.91 1.50
C LEU A 21 -8.37 8.90 0.56
N SER A 22 -8.92 7.74 0.20
CA SER A 22 -10.06 7.63 -0.72
C SER A 22 -11.34 8.27 -0.16
N ARG A 23 -11.43 8.45 1.16
CA ARG A 23 -12.55 9.15 1.82
C ARG A 23 -12.37 10.67 1.85
N LYS A 24 -11.12 11.14 1.75
CA LYS A 24 -10.74 12.55 1.99
C LYS A 24 -10.26 13.28 0.75
N LYS A 25 -9.85 12.53 -0.28
CA LYS A 25 -9.18 13.03 -1.47
C LYS A 25 -9.75 12.36 -2.71
N GLU A 26 -9.69 13.06 -3.83
CA GLU A 26 -9.98 12.46 -5.12
C GLU A 26 -8.95 11.38 -5.45
N LEU A 27 -9.39 10.34 -6.16
CA LEU A 27 -8.55 9.19 -6.51
C LEU A 27 -7.37 9.57 -7.40
N THR A 28 -7.45 10.71 -8.08
CA THR A 28 -6.41 11.29 -8.93
C THR A 28 -5.42 12.17 -8.16
N SER A 29 -5.66 12.42 -6.87
CA SER A 29 -4.73 13.24 -6.08
C SER A 29 -3.38 12.56 -5.94
N ASP A 30 -2.30 13.36 -5.95
CA ASP A 30 -0.94 12.86 -5.82
C ASP A 30 -0.74 11.97 -4.58
N ALA A 31 -1.46 12.26 -3.50
CA ALA A 31 -1.43 11.44 -2.28
C ALA A 31 -1.99 10.03 -2.52
N VAL A 32 -3.13 9.90 -3.22
CA VAL A 32 -3.73 8.60 -3.55
C VAL A 32 -2.87 7.85 -4.56
N VAL A 33 -2.36 8.54 -5.59
CA VAL A 33 -1.48 7.94 -6.61
C VAL A 33 -0.18 7.42 -5.99
N SER A 34 0.43 8.20 -5.09
CA SER A 34 1.65 7.80 -4.37
C SER A 34 1.39 6.61 -3.45
N ALA A 35 0.26 6.61 -2.72
CA ALA A 35 -0.13 5.49 -1.88
C ALA A 35 -0.40 4.21 -2.70
N SER A 36 -1.07 4.34 -3.86
CA SER A 36 -1.32 3.23 -4.78
C SER A 36 0.00 2.64 -5.30
N THR A 37 0.93 3.49 -5.74
CA THR A 37 2.24 3.05 -6.26
C THR A 37 3.05 2.30 -5.19
N ARG A 38 2.99 2.78 -3.93
CA ARG A 38 3.61 2.10 -2.79
C ARG A 38 2.95 0.76 -2.49
N LEU A 39 1.63 0.66 -2.56
CA LEU A 39 0.92 -0.60 -2.34
C LEU A 39 1.32 -1.64 -3.40
N ASP A 40 1.34 -1.24 -4.67
CA ASP A 40 1.78 -2.12 -5.77
C ASP A 40 3.22 -2.60 -5.58
N TYR A 41 4.12 -1.73 -5.13
CA TYR A 41 5.49 -2.14 -4.81
C TYR A 41 5.52 -3.28 -3.77
N TRP A 42 4.81 -3.12 -2.65
CA TRP A 42 4.82 -4.16 -1.61
C TRP A 42 4.14 -5.46 -2.03
N LEU A 43 3.07 -5.37 -2.83
CA LEU A 43 2.41 -6.55 -3.41
C LEU A 43 3.37 -7.31 -4.33
N ASN A 44 4.13 -6.60 -5.16
CA ASN A 44 5.12 -7.22 -6.05
C ASN A 44 6.26 -7.88 -5.27
N GLU A 45 6.73 -7.26 -4.18
CA GLU A 45 7.77 -7.86 -3.34
C GLU A 45 7.25 -9.09 -2.58
N TYR A 46 5.97 -9.10 -2.19
CA TYR A 46 5.33 -10.27 -1.58
C TYR A 46 5.17 -11.43 -2.57
N ASP A 47 4.80 -11.14 -3.81
CA ASP A 47 4.64 -12.15 -4.86
C ASP A 47 5.97 -12.82 -5.23
N LYS A 48 7.08 -12.09 -5.14
CA LYS A 48 8.44 -12.62 -5.40
C LYS A 48 9.06 -13.41 -4.23
N ALA A 49 8.53 -13.25 -3.01
CA ALA A 49 9.08 -13.82 -1.78
C ALA A 49 8.57 -15.24 -1.49
#